data_AF-A0A5J6HQE7-F1
#
_entry.id   AF-A0A5J6HQE7-F1
#
_cell.length_a   1.000
_cell.length_b   1.000
_cell.length_c   1.000
_cell.angle_alpha   90.00
_cell.angle_beta   90.00
_cell.angle_gamma   90.00
#
_symmetry.space_group_name_H-M   'P 1'
#
loop_
_entity.id
_entity.type
_entity.pdbx_description
1 polymer ?
#
loop_
_entity_poly.entity_id
_entity_poly.type
_entity_poly.pdbx_seq_one_letter_code
_entity_poly.pdbx_strand_id
1 'polypeptide(L)'
;MVPEFEVEISRHYELVELRTELTAEDVASGFVEHHDYQCLGLPSWQEAAACLAEEAEILERAARSSAPDGIEEILDALHEEDGVGFAELMSVFHWNDIGVAGASLALSAARTATFYSCSSGLDHRHHAKYPMVGLVPDAERATLIAELAERTGCGIGQQWGRWYLYARSVTAFHALGQSILEHRQAFDALPQPTWVEGLEEELERVNDC
;
A
#
# COMPACT_ATOMS: atom_id res chain seq x y z
N MET A 1 -9.72 -13.32 13.86
CA MET A 1 -8.30 -13.66 13.63
C MET A 1 -7.80 -12.92 12.41
N VAL A 2 -6.49 -12.75 12.20
CA VAL A 2 -5.98 -12.18 10.95
C VAL A 2 -5.87 -13.31 9.90
N PRO A 3 -6.43 -13.16 8.69
CA PRO A 3 -6.34 -14.18 7.66
C PRO A 3 -4.91 -14.48 7.20
N GLU A 4 -4.69 -15.74 6.80
CA GLU A 4 -3.50 -16.21 6.09
C GLU A 4 -3.91 -16.86 4.75
N PHE A 5 -3.10 -16.63 3.73
CA PHE A 5 -3.38 -17.03 2.35
C PHE A 5 -2.31 -18.01 1.85
N GLU A 6 -2.75 -19.04 1.12
CA GLU A 6 -1.86 -20.00 0.47
C GLU A 6 -1.22 -19.40 -0.79
N VAL A 7 -0.09 -18.71 -0.61
CA VAL A 7 0.74 -18.19 -1.70
C VAL A 7 2.21 -18.52 -1.48
N GLU A 8 2.90 -18.91 -2.55
CA GLU A 8 4.35 -19.08 -2.55
C GLU A 8 5.02 -17.71 -2.61
N ILE A 9 5.88 -17.41 -1.63
CA ILE A 9 6.65 -16.17 -1.61
C ILE A 9 7.86 -16.34 -2.54
N SER A 10 7.80 -15.68 -3.69
CA SER A 10 8.89 -15.66 -4.67
C SER A 10 9.23 -14.23 -5.08
N ARG A 11 10.36 -14.10 -5.79
CA ARG A 11 10.91 -12.82 -6.24
C ARG A 11 11.26 -12.96 -7.71
N HIS A 12 10.33 -12.53 -8.55
CA HIS A 12 10.45 -12.60 -10.00
C HIS A 12 10.39 -11.18 -10.54
N TYR A 13 11.55 -10.55 -10.66
CA TYR A 13 11.69 -9.21 -11.20
C TYR A 13 13.07 -9.01 -11.85
N GLU A 14 13.13 -8.06 -12.78
CA GLU A 14 14.31 -7.56 -13.45
C GLU A 14 14.30 -6.03 -13.34
N LEU A 15 15.33 -5.45 -12.70
CA LEU A 15 15.40 -4.00 -12.47
C LEU A 15 15.48 -3.21 -13.78
N VAL A 16 16.06 -3.81 -14.82
CA VAL A 16 16.20 -3.18 -16.15
C VAL A 16 14.88 -3.10 -16.91
N GLU A 17 13.86 -3.86 -16.50
CA GLU A 17 12.54 -3.88 -17.13
C GLU A 17 11.53 -2.98 -16.41
N LEU A 18 11.96 -2.26 -15.36
CA LEU A 18 11.10 -1.31 -14.64
C LEU A 18 10.62 -0.18 -15.54
N ARG A 19 9.34 0.16 -15.43
CA ARG A 19 8.77 1.37 -16.02
C ARG A 19 9.32 2.57 -15.25
N THR A 20 10.09 3.43 -15.91
CA THR A 20 10.76 4.58 -15.24
C THR A 20 10.33 5.93 -15.81
N GLU A 21 9.65 5.92 -16.94
CA GLU A 21 9.20 7.07 -17.72
C GLU A 21 7.83 7.61 -17.25
N LEU A 22 7.58 7.64 -15.95
CA LEU A 22 6.36 8.21 -15.41
C LEU A 22 6.41 9.73 -15.42
N THR A 23 5.31 10.37 -15.81
CA THR A 23 5.07 11.81 -15.65
C THR A 23 4.15 12.11 -14.45
N ALA A 24 3.99 13.37 -14.08
CA ALA A 24 3.09 13.78 -13.00
C ALA A 24 1.61 13.48 -13.33
N GLU A 25 1.17 13.78 -14.55
CA GLU A 25 -0.20 13.51 -15.04
C GLU A 25 -0.53 12.00 -15.00
N ASP A 26 0.42 11.23 -15.49
CA ASP A 26 0.51 9.79 -15.41
C ASP A 26 0.21 9.28 -13.97
N VAL A 27 0.91 9.81 -12.96
CA VAL A 27 0.73 9.45 -11.54
C VAL A 27 -0.60 9.94 -10.97
N ALA A 28 -1.00 11.18 -11.27
CA ALA A 28 -2.24 11.77 -10.78
C ALA A 28 -3.49 11.05 -11.33
N SER A 29 -3.47 10.65 -12.60
CA SER A 29 -4.53 9.88 -13.26
C SER A 29 -4.56 8.41 -12.85
N GLY A 30 -3.61 7.97 -12.01
CA GLY A 30 -3.62 6.70 -11.30
C GLY A 30 -3.06 5.49 -12.07
N PHE A 31 -2.77 5.59 -13.37
CA PHE A 31 -2.32 4.46 -14.22
C PHE A 31 -3.06 3.11 -14.06
N VAL A 32 -4.25 3.14 -13.49
CA VAL A 32 -4.80 1.99 -12.77
C VAL A 32 -5.23 0.87 -13.69
N GLU A 33 -5.01 -0.38 -13.27
CA GLU A 33 -5.68 -1.56 -13.84
C GLU A 33 -7.12 -1.70 -13.35
N HIS A 34 -7.48 -1.00 -12.26
CA HIS A 34 -8.78 -1.09 -11.60
C HIS A 34 -9.30 0.30 -11.23
N HIS A 35 -10.56 0.58 -11.59
CA HIS A 35 -11.18 1.91 -11.53
C HIS A 35 -11.29 2.56 -10.14
N ASP A 36 -11.02 1.83 -9.06
CA ASP A 36 -11.33 2.27 -7.70
C ASP A 36 -10.12 2.72 -6.87
N TYR A 37 -8.88 2.52 -7.35
CA TYR A 37 -7.70 3.01 -6.63
C TYR A 37 -7.45 4.49 -6.92
N GLN A 38 -7.39 5.31 -5.87
CA GLN A 38 -7.04 6.72 -5.98
C GLN A 38 -5.55 6.93 -5.69
N CYS A 39 -4.92 7.82 -6.45
CA CYS A 39 -3.53 8.19 -6.19
C CYS A 39 -3.39 8.78 -4.78
N LEU A 40 -2.48 8.22 -3.99
CA LEU A 40 -2.18 8.71 -2.63
C LEU A 40 -1.40 10.03 -2.63
N GLY A 41 -0.95 10.50 -3.79
CA GLY A 41 -0.08 11.66 -3.91
C GLY A 41 1.26 11.43 -3.21
N LEU A 42 1.64 12.39 -2.37
CA LEU A 42 2.95 12.45 -1.71
C LEU A 42 2.80 12.57 -0.19
N PRO A 43 2.21 11.56 0.49
CA PRO A 43 2.03 11.61 1.93
C PRO A 43 3.39 11.78 2.61
N SER A 44 3.38 12.48 3.74
CA SER A 44 4.55 12.62 4.60
C SER A 44 4.86 11.32 5.34
N TRP A 45 6.10 11.17 5.77
CA TRP A 45 6.48 10.10 6.68
C TRP A 45 5.68 10.09 7.99
N GLN A 46 5.17 11.26 8.42
CA GLN A 46 4.33 11.36 9.62
C GLN A 46 2.94 10.78 9.37
N GLU A 47 2.34 11.04 8.21
CA GLU A 47 1.07 10.42 7.81
C GLU A 47 1.21 8.89 7.71
N ALA A 48 2.29 8.41 7.07
CA ALA A 48 2.57 6.98 7.03
C ALA A 48 2.74 6.37 8.43
N ALA A 49 3.45 7.06 9.33
CA ALA A 49 3.62 6.60 10.71
C ALA A 49 2.32 6.57 11.51
N ALA A 50 1.45 7.58 11.35
CA ALA A 50 0.15 7.63 12.00
C ALA A 50 -0.76 6.49 11.50
N CYS A 51 -0.83 6.30 10.19
CA CYS A 51 -1.58 5.21 9.57
C CYS A 51 -1.09 3.84 10.05
N LEU A 52 0.23 3.60 10.10
CA LEU A 52 0.79 2.36 10.65
C LEU A 52 0.45 2.19 12.14
N ALA A 53 0.47 3.24 12.96
CA ALA A 53 0.11 3.11 14.37
C ALA A 53 -1.35 2.66 14.55
N GLU A 54 -2.27 3.28 13.83
CA GLU A 54 -3.70 2.91 13.86
C GLU A 54 -3.94 1.51 13.27
N GLU A 55 -3.25 1.16 12.18
CA GLU A 55 -3.31 -0.17 11.58
C GLU A 55 -2.86 -1.25 12.58
N ALA A 56 -1.80 -0.98 13.37
CA ALA A 56 -1.31 -1.91 14.38
C ALA A 56 -2.37 -2.18 15.47
N GLU A 57 -3.10 -1.16 15.91
CA GLU A 57 -4.17 -1.32 16.90
C GLU A 57 -5.32 -2.20 16.37
N ILE A 58 -5.71 -1.99 15.12
CA ILE A 58 -6.74 -2.82 14.46
C ILE A 58 -6.25 -4.25 14.29
N LEU A 59 -5.02 -4.46 13.85
CA LEU A 59 -4.44 -5.80 13.70
C LEU A 59 -4.35 -6.54 15.04
N GLU A 60 -4.00 -5.86 16.13
CA GLU A 60 -3.97 -6.46 17.48
C GLU A 60 -5.39 -6.86 17.96
N ARG A 61 -6.40 -6.02 17.67
CA ARG A 61 -7.81 -6.35 17.94
C ARG A 61 -8.26 -7.55 17.09
N ALA A 62 -7.99 -7.53 15.78
CA ALA A 62 -8.36 -8.58 14.85
C ALA A 62 -7.70 -9.93 15.20
N ALA A 63 -6.46 -9.92 15.70
CA ALA A 63 -5.75 -11.11 16.15
C ALA A 63 -6.43 -11.81 17.34
N ARG A 64 -7.19 -11.07 18.17
CA ARG A 64 -7.94 -11.59 19.31
C ARG A 64 -9.37 -12.01 18.95
N SER A 65 -9.85 -11.63 17.78
CA SER A 65 -11.17 -12.02 17.29
C SER A 65 -11.22 -13.52 16.96
N SER A 66 -12.38 -14.14 17.20
CA SER A 66 -12.67 -15.52 16.77
C SER A 66 -13.31 -15.61 15.38
N ALA A 67 -13.65 -14.48 14.75
CA ALA A 67 -14.16 -14.46 13.39
C ALA A 67 -13.08 -14.90 12.38
N PRO A 68 -13.46 -15.54 11.26
CA PRO A 68 -12.52 -15.94 10.21
C PRO A 68 -11.69 -14.77 9.69
N ASP A 69 -12.33 -13.61 9.52
CA ASP A 69 -11.70 -12.34 9.23
C ASP A 69 -12.02 -11.34 10.35
N GLY A 70 -11.06 -11.13 11.24
CA GLY A 70 -11.22 -10.24 12.38
C GLY A 70 -11.13 -8.77 12.03
N ILE A 71 -10.58 -8.41 10.87
CA ILE A 71 -10.54 -7.01 10.42
C ILE A 71 -11.91 -6.65 9.88
N GLU A 72 -12.48 -7.50 9.02
CA GLU A 72 -13.83 -7.31 8.48
C GLU A 72 -14.88 -7.25 9.60
N GLU A 73 -14.80 -8.15 10.59
CA GLU A 73 -15.71 -8.12 11.76
C GLU A 73 -15.66 -6.76 12.50
N ILE A 74 -14.46 -6.18 12.67
CA ILE A 74 -14.31 -4.87 13.32
C ILE A 74 -14.92 -3.77 12.46
N LEU A 75 -14.65 -3.79 11.16
CA LEU A 75 -15.13 -2.78 10.22
C LEU A 75 -16.65 -2.80 10.06
N ASP A 76 -17.23 -3.99 9.92
CA ASP A 76 -18.68 -4.18 9.84
C ASP A 76 -19.37 -3.68 11.12
N ALA A 77 -18.84 -4.04 12.29
CA ALA A 77 -19.39 -3.59 13.57
C ALA A 77 -19.34 -2.05 13.70
N LEU A 78 -18.24 -1.41 13.30
CA LEU A 78 -18.13 0.05 13.30
C LEU A 78 -19.12 0.68 12.31
N HIS A 79 -19.24 0.13 11.11
CA HIS A 79 -20.14 0.65 10.08
C HIS A 79 -21.61 0.58 10.51
N GLU A 80 -22.00 -0.52 11.16
CA GLU A 80 -23.36 -0.72 11.68
C GLU A 80 -23.68 0.17 12.89
N GLU A 81 -22.70 0.41 13.77
CA GLU A 81 -22.87 1.23 14.97
C GLU A 81 -22.86 2.73 14.67
N ASP A 82 -21.89 3.20 13.88
CA ASP A 82 -21.67 4.61 13.60
C ASP A 82 -20.99 4.85 12.24
N GLY A 83 -21.80 5.22 11.24
CA GLY A 83 -21.30 5.57 9.91
C GLY A 83 -20.35 6.78 9.89
N VAL A 84 -20.41 7.68 10.88
CA VAL A 84 -19.46 8.80 10.99
C VAL A 84 -18.13 8.30 11.52
N GLY A 85 -18.13 7.54 12.61
CA GLY A 85 -16.93 6.91 13.16
C GLY A 85 -16.22 5.99 12.15
N PHE A 86 -16.98 5.26 11.33
CA PHE A 86 -16.44 4.49 10.22
C PHE A 86 -15.73 5.38 9.18
N ALA A 87 -16.37 6.47 8.75
CA ALA A 87 -15.78 7.39 7.77
C ALA A 87 -14.54 8.12 8.32
N GLU A 88 -14.56 8.51 9.59
CA GLU A 88 -13.40 9.10 10.28
C GLU A 88 -12.23 8.12 10.33
N LEU A 89 -12.49 6.85 10.67
CA LEU A 89 -11.48 5.80 10.65
C LEU A 89 -10.90 5.60 9.25
N MET A 90 -11.76 5.41 8.25
CA MET A 90 -11.31 5.16 6.87
C MET A 90 -10.57 6.35 6.27
N SER A 91 -10.88 7.58 6.71
CA SER A 91 -10.11 8.76 6.31
C SER A 91 -8.65 8.69 6.76
N VAL A 92 -8.34 8.08 7.91
CA VAL A 92 -6.94 7.88 8.36
C VAL A 92 -6.19 6.93 7.43
N PHE A 93 -6.88 5.93 6.90
CA PHE A 93 -6.33 4.97 5.95
C PHE A 93 -6.40 5.45 4.48
N HIS A 94 -6.75 6.72 4.25
CA HIS A 94 -6.95 7.27 2.89
C HIS A 94 -7.91 6.41 2.05
N TRP A 95 -8.94 5.85 2.69
CA TRP A 95 -9.90 4.93 2.09
C TRP A 95 -9.30 3.66 1.48
N ASN A 96 -8.06 3.31 1.80
CA ASN A 96 -7.46 2.03 1.44
C ASN A 96 -7.82 0.95 2.47
N ASP A 97 -7.71 -0.31 2.02
CA ASP A 97 -7.90 -1.47 2.86
C ASP A 97 -6.91 -1.49 4.05
N ILE A 98 -7.45 -1.67 5.26
CA ILE A 98 -6.65 -1.85 6.48
C ILE A 98 -5.80 -3.11 6.36
N GLY A 99 -4.53 -3.01 6.73
CA GLY A 99 -3.54 -4.09 6.65
C GLY A 99 -2.61 -3.96 5.44
N VAL A 100 -2.96 -3.12 4.47
CA VAL A 100 -2.07 -2.72 3.37
C VAL A 100 -1.93 -1.20 3.26
N ALA A 101 -2.87 -0.42 3.83
CA ALA A 101 -2.87 1.04 3.79
C ALA A 101 -1.56 1.64 4.33
N GLY A 102 -1.07 1.18 5.49
CA GLY A 102 0.17 1.70 6.07
C GLY A 102 1.39 1.46 5.18
N ALA A 103 1.46 0.29 4.54
CA ALA A 103 2.52 -0.03 3.58
C ALA A 103 2.42 0.81 2.30
N SER A 104 1.21 1.00 1.76
CA SER A 104 0.97 1.86 0.60
C SER A 104 1.41 3.30 0.86
N LEU A 105 1.01 3.87 2.01
CA LEU A 105 1.44 5.22 2.40
C LEU A 105 2.95 5.32 2.59
N ALA A 106 3.58 4.34 3.24
CA ALA A 106 5.02 4.33 3.42
C ALA A 106 5.77 4.26 2.07
N LEU A 107 5.27 3.47 1.12
CA LEU A 107 5.81 3.42 -0.25
C LEU A 107 5.59 4.74 -1.00
N SER A 108 4.43 5.36 -0.91
CA SER A 108 4.20 6.68 -1.54
C SER A 108 5.09 7.77 -0.91
N ALA A 109 5.26 7.77 0.42
CA ALA A 109 6.18 8.66 1.13
C ALA A 109 7.63 8.44 0.71
N ALA A 110 8.02 7.19 0.41
CA ALA A 110 9.31 6.82 -0.18
C ALA A 110 9.49 7.30 -1.64
N ARG A 111 8.53 8.06 -2.19
CA ARG A 111 8.49 8.53 -3.58
C ARG A 111 8.43 7.38 -4.58
N THR A 112 7.56 6.42 -4.28
CA THR A 112 7.21 5.33 -5.21
C THR A 112 5.77 5.49 -5.66
N ALA A 113 5.52 5.42 -6.97
CA ALA A 113 4.18 5.59 -7.52
C ALA A 113 3.36 4.31 -7.31
N THR A 114 2.49 4.31 -6.30
CA THR A 114 1.54 3.22 -6.00
C THR A 114 0.32 3.35 -6.91
N PHE A 115 -0.22 2.22 -7.40
CA PHE A 115 -1.38 2.20 -8.30
C PHE A 115 -2.43 1.13 -7.94
N TYR A 116 -2.18 0.35 -6.90
CA TYR A 116 -3.07 -0.72 -6.46
C TYR A 116 -2.81 -1.05 -5.00
N SER A 117 -3.86 -1.29 -4.23
CA SER A 117 -3.75 -1.92 -2.92
C SER A 117 -4.99 -2.74 -2.63
N CYS A 118 -4.81 -3.95 -2.10
CA CYS A 118 -5.90 -4.80 -1.68
C CYS A 118 -5.44 -5.71 -0.53
N SER A 119 -6.22 -5.76 0.53
CA SER A 119 -5.99 -6.67 1.68
C SER A 119 -6.41 -8.11 1.38
N SER A 120 -7.20 -8.34 0.33
CA SER A 120 -7.71 -9.65 -0.07
C SER A 120 -8.54 -10.36 1.02
N GLY A 121 -9.22 -9.64 1.92
CA GLY A 121 -10.08 -10.20 2.96
C GLY A 121 -10.96 -11.38 2.50
N LEU A 122 -11.51 -12.14 3.45
CA LEU A 122 -12.14 -13.43 3.13
C LEU A 122 -13.45 -13.32 2.33
N ASP A 123 -14.06 -12.13 2.22
CA ASP A 123 -15.22 -11.88 1.36
C ASP A 123 -14.85 -11.75 -0.13
N HIS A 124 -15.78 -12.11 -1.01
CA HIS A 124 -15.65 -12.05 -2.46
C HIS A 124 -15.60 -10.62 -3.04
N ARG A 125 -15.54 -9.59 -2.20
CA ARG A 125 -15.45 -8.17 -2.59
C ARG A 125 -14.04 -7.77 -3.03
N HIS A 126 -13.02 -8.56 -2.69
CA HIS A 126 -11.64 -8.24 -3.02
C HIS A 126 -11.23 -8.74 -4.40
N HIS A 127 -10.46 -7.92 -5.13
CA HIS A 127 -9.99 -8.25 -6.48
C HIS A 127 -8.77 -9.18 -6.47
N ALA A 128 -7.90 -9.06 -5.46
CA ALA A 128 -6.75 -9.94 -5.28
C ALA A 128 -7.13 -11.20 -4.51
N LYS A 129 -6.35 -12.28 -4.71
CA LYS A 129 -6.50 -13.57 -3.98
C LYS A 129 -5.70 -13.64 -2.68
N TYR A 130 -4.79 -12.69 -2.50
CA TYR A 130 -3.95 -12.52 -1.32
C TYR A 130 -3.57 -11.03 -1.21
N PRO A 131 -3.15 -10.55 -0.02
CA PRO A 131 -2.73 -9.17 0.17
C PRO A 131 -1.73 -8.73 -0.90
N MET A 132 -1.95 -7.55 -1.47
CA MET A 132 -1.15 -7.07 -2.60
C MET A 132 -1.11 -5.54 -2.66
N VAL A 133 0.07 -4.99 -3.00
CA VAL A 133 0.28 -3.57 -3.29
C VAL A 133 1.03 -3.45 -4.60
N GLY A 134 0.45 -2.71 -5.55
CA GLY A 134 1.06 -2.41 -6.85
C GLY A 134 1.80 -1.07 -6.81
N LEU A 135 3.02 -1.05 -7.32
CA LEU A 135 3.88 0.13 -7.37
C LEU A 135 4.83 0.14 -8.56
N VAL A 136 5.32 1.32 -8.90
CA VAL A 136 6.34 1.54 -9.91
C VAL A 136 7.54 2.25 -9.28
N PRO A 137 8.58 1.49 -8.87
CA PRO A 137 9.83 2.06 -8.37
C PRO A 137 10.82 2.36 -9.50
N ASP A 138 11.70 3.34 -9.29
CA ASP A 138 12.98 3.38 -10.02
C ASP A 138 13.94 2.31 -9.48
N ALA A 139 15.06 2.08 -10.18
CA ALA A 139 15.99 0.99 -9.86
C ALA A 139 16.62 1.09 -8.45
N GLU A 140 16.90 2.31 -7.96
CA GLU A 140 17.51 2.50 -6.64
C GLU A 140 16.50 2.23 -5.53
N ARG A 141 15.28 2.77 -5.65
CA ARG A 141 14.16 2.49 -4.74
C ARG A 141 13.76 1.02 -4.76
N ALA A 142 13.70 0.41 -5.95
CA ALA A 142 13.39 -0.99 -6.15
C ALA A 142 14.35 -1.90 -5.37
N THR A 143 15.65 -1.58 -5.41
CA THR A 143 16.68 -2.33 -4.68
C THR A 143 16.41 -2.29 -3.17
N LEU A 144 16.18 -1.10 -2.60
CA LEU A 144 15.86 -0.95 -1.18
C LEU A 144 14.57 -1.71 -0.82
N ILE A 145 13.50 -1.53 -1.60
CA ILE A 145 12.20 -2.17 -1.36
C ILE A 145 12.35 -3.70 -1.41
N ALA A 146 13.13 -4.23 -2.35
CA ALA A 146 13.32 -5.68 -2.47
C ALA A 146 14.01 -6.29 -1.25
N GLU A 147 15.02 -5.62 -0.70
CA GLU A 147 15.69 -6.07 0.53
C GLU A 147 14.75 -6.03 1.73
N LEU A 148 13.92 -4.99 1.86
CA LEU A 148 12.98 -4.88 2.97
C LEU A 148 11.84 -5.90 2.84
N ALA A 149 11.29 -6.07 1.64
CA ALA A 149 10.28 -7.08 1.32
C ALA A 149 10.78 -8.50 1.65
N GLU A 150 12.04 -8.79 1.36
CA GLU A 150 12.63 -10.07 1.74
C GLU A 150 12.61 -10.30 3.26
N ARG A 151 13.00 -9.31 4.04
CA ARG A 151 13.06 -9.42 5.51
C ARG A 151 11.69 -9.57 6.15
N THR A 152 10.66 -9.01 5.54
CA THR A 152 9.29 -9.02 6.07
C THR A 152 8.43 -10.16 5.53
N GLY A 153 8.98 -11.03 4.67
CA GLY A 153 8.27 -12.18 4.12
C GLY A 153 7.31 -11.81 2.98
N CYS A 154 7.52 -10.68 2.32
CA CYS A 154 6.79 -10.27 1.13
C CYS A 154 7.47 -10.83 -0.13
N GLY A 155 6.64 -11.21 -1.09
CA GLY A 155 7.02 -11.58 -2.45
C GLY A 155 6.94 -10.39 -3.40
N ILE A 156 7.57 -10.53 -4.57
CA ILE A 156 7.59 -9.52 -5.62
C ILE A 156 7.33 -10.20 -6.95
N GLY A 157 6.21 -9.84 -7.56
CA GLY A 157 5.91 -10.15 -8.96
C GLY A 157 6.14 -8.91 -9.82
N GLN A 158 6.52 -9.11 -11.08
CA GLN A 158 6.64 -8.03 -12.04
C GLN A 158 5.79 -8.31 -13.27
N GLN A 159 5.08 -7.29 -13.74
CA GLN A 159 4.28 -7.34 -14.95
C GLN A 159 4.31 -5.97 -15.64
N TRP A 160 4.65 -5.95 -16.94
CA TRP A 160 4.75 -4.71 -17.73
C TRP A 160 5.58 -3.59 -17.08
N GLY A 161 6.69 -3.97 -16.45
CA GLY A 161 7.58 -3.05 -15.74
C GLY A 161 7.04 -2.50 -14.42
N ARG A 162 5.94 -3.04 -13.91
CA ARG A 162 5.31 -2.68 -12.63
C ARG A 162 5.55 -3.78 -11.62
N TRP A 163 5.68 -3.41 -10.35
CA TRP A 163 5.81 -4.36 -9.26
C TRP A 163 4.49 -4.58 -8.57
N TYR A 164 4.26 -5.84 -8.21
CA TYR A 164 3.17 -6.30 -7.36
C TYR A 164 3.82 -6.95 -6.16
N LEU A 165 3.90 -6.22 -5.06
CA LEU A 165 4.26 -6.78 -3.78
C LEU A 165 3.07 -7.62 -3.31
N TYR A 166 3.34 -8.76 -2.72
CA TYR A 166 2.29 -9.62 -2.18
C TYR A 166 2.79 -10.37 -0.95
N ALA A 167 1.87 -10.87 -0.13
CA ALA A 167 2.23 -11.62 1.07
C ALA A 167 1.17 -12.66 1.44
N ARG A 168 1.54 -13.56 2.36
CA ARG A 168 0.60 -14.53 2.95
C ARG A 168 -0.37 -13.91 3.94
N SER A 169 -0.10 -12.72 4.44
CA SER A 169 -0.96 -12.05 5.41
C SER A 169 -0.68 -10.55 5.41
N VAL A 170 -1.68 -9.76 5.77
CA VAL A 170 -1.55 -8.32 5.97
C VAL A 170 -0.55 -7.97 7.08
N THR A 171 -0.30 -8.86 8.04
CA THR A 171 0.75 -8.64 9.06
C THR A 171 2.14 -8.49 8.44
N ALA A 172 2.44 -9.19 7.35
CA ALA A 172 3.70 -9.04 6.63
C ALA A 172 3.80 -7.69 5.90
N PHE A 173 2.68 -7.18 5.38
CA PHE A 173 2.62 -5.83 4.80
C PHE A 173 2.78 -4.75 5.85
N HIS A 174 2.12 -4.91 7.00
CA HIS A 174 2.29 -4.01 8.13
C HIS A 174 3.77 -3.93 8.55
N ALA A 175 4.42 -5.09 8.69
CA ALA A 175 5.85 -5.15 8.98
C ALA A 175 6.71 -4.51 7.88
N LEU A 176 6.34 -4.67 6.59
CA LEU A 176 7.01 -4.00 5.48
C LEU A 176 6.91 -2.48 5.59
N GLY A 177 5.70 -1.95 5.88
CA GLY A 177 5.49 -0.52 6.07
C GLY A 177 6.32 0.04 7.23
N GLN A 178 6.37 -0.66 8.37
CA GLN A 178 7.24 -0.32 9.49
C GLN A 178 8.72 -0.30 9.08
N SER A 179 9.17 -1.34 8.37
CA SER A 179 10.56 -1.47 7.89
C SER A 179 10.95 -0.33 6.95
N ILE A 180 10.07 0.08 6.03
CA ILE A 180 10.26 1.24 5.16
C ILE A 180 10.39 2.53 5.98
N LEU A 181 9.50 2.74 6.95
CA LEU A 181 9.51 3.93 7.81
C LEU A 181 10.78 4.04 8.67
N GLU A 182 11.27 2.90 9.18
CA GLU A 182 12.54 2.81 9.91
C GLU A 182 13.72 3.18 9.02
N HIS A 183 13.66 2.82 7.73
CA HIS A 183 14.70 3.10 6.74
C HIS A 183 14.46 4.39 5.92
N ARG A 184 13.53 5.27 6.34
CA ARG A 184 13.16 6.49 5.59
C ARG A 184 14.35 7.35 5.15
N GLN A 185 15.40 7.43 5.97
CA GLN A 185 16.60 8.21 5.65
C GLN A 185 17.32 7.69 4.38
N ALA A 186 17.26 6.39 4.12
CA ALA A 186 17.83 5.81 2.90
C ALA A 186 17.03 6.22 1.66
N PHE A 187 15.70 6.29 1.77
CA PHE A 187 14.83 6.77 0.70
C PHE A 187 14.95 8.28 0.46
N ASP A 188 15.03 9.06 1.54
CA ASP A 188 15.20 10.53 1.48
C ASP A 188 16.55 10.94 0.85
N ALA A 189 17.56 10.06 0.91
CA ALA A 189 18.87 10.30 0.31
C ALA A 189 18.90 10.07 -1.21
N LEU A 190 17.88 9.39 -1.77
CA LEU A 190 17.80 9.14 -3.21
C LEU A 190 17.33 10.39 -3.96
N PRO A 191 17.76 10.59 -5.21
CA PRO A 191 17.20 11.63 -6.06
C PRO A 191 15.68 11.52 -6.15
N GLN A 192 14.99 12.65 -6.21
CA GLN A 192 13.55 12.65 -6.42
C GLN A 192 13.24 12.16 -7.85
N PRO A 193 12.21 11.30 -8.04
CA PRO A 193 11.73 10.96 -9.36
C PRO A 193 11.21 12.20 -10.10
N THR A 194 11.33 12.19 -11.42
CA THR A 194 10.93 13.33 -12.26
C THR A 194 9.44 13.66 -12.18
N TRP A 195 8.59 12.67 -11.92
CA TRP A 195 7.13 12.85 -11.81
C TRP A 195 6.69 13.57 -10.53
N VAL A 196 7.58 13.76 -9.54
CA VAL A 196 7.27 14.49 -8.32
C VAL A 196 7.01 15.97 -8.62
N GLU A 197 7.74 16.54 -9.57
CA GLU A 197 7.54 17.92 -10.02
C GLU A 197 6.21 18.03 -10.78
N GLY A 198 5.33 18.92 -10.33
CA GLY A 198 4.00 19.14 -10.92
C GLY A 198 2.91 18.18 -10.46
N LEU A 199 3.20 17.19 -9.61
CA LEU A 199 2.19 16.22 -9.17
C LEU A 199 1.03 16.86 -8.40
N GLU A 200 1.29 17.85 -7.55
CA GLU A 200 0.26 18.54 -6.78
C GLU A 200 -0.75 19.25 -7.71
N GLU A 201 -0.25 19.97 -8.72
CA GLU A 201 -1.07 20.66 -9.72
C GLU A 201 -1.93 19.66 -10.53
N GLU A 202 -1.37 18.50 -10.86
CA GLU A 202 -2.08 17.44 -11.59
C GLU A 202 -3.15 16.76 -10.74
N LEU A 203 -2.91 16.56 -9.44
CA LEU A 203 -3.90 16.02 -8.50
C LEU A 203 -5.08 16.98 -8.31
N GLU A 204 -4.81 18.29 -8.20
CA GLU A 204 -5.86 19.32 -8.16
C GLU A 204 -6.72 19.27 -9.44
N ARG A 205 -6.08 19.18 -10.61
CA ARG A 205 -6.77 19.08 -11.90
C ARG A 205 -7.68 17.87 -12.01
N VAL A 206 -7.23 16.70 -11.53
CA VAL A 206 -8.01 15.45 -11.56
C VAL A 206 -9.20 15.51 -10.59
N ASN A 207 -9.03 16.12 -9.41
CA ASN A 207 -10.10 16.24 -8.41
C ASN A 207 -11.20 17.25 -8.80
N ASP A 208 -10.88 18.22 -9.66
CA ASP A 208 -11.84 19.21 -10.17
C ASP A 208 -12.68 18.73 -11.37
N CYS A 209 -12.39 17.55 -11.93
CA CYS A 209 -13.07 16.97 -13.10
C CYS A 209 -14.18 15.97 -12.73
#